data_AF-A0A4U0ZUJ1-F1
#
_entry.id   AF-A0A4U0ZUJ1-F1
#
_cell.length_a   1.000
_cell.length_b   1.000
_cell.length_c   1.000
_cell.angle_alpha   90.00
_cell.angle_beta   90.00
_cell.angle_gamma   90.00
#
_symmetry.space_group_name_H-M   'P 1'
#
loop_
_entity.id
_entity.type
_entity.pdbx_description
1 polymer ?
#
loop_
_entity_poly.entity_id
_entity_poly.type
_entity_poly.pdbx_seq_one_letter_code
_entity_poly.pdbx_strand_id
1 'polypeptide(L)'
;MMTLKNSKLVVLALLALFLTPLLAQAEGLIAGQKFKGDKEIVVTFADPVDKAVVENVANYTIYEEPDPDIRLVLETATLSEDGKVASLFFKDALNTAMTHVVNVKGLAGIESTTFKVSKSYLGYLFGIMISALLINNFVFTKYLGLCVFFGTSKKKSTAKGMGVVFTIVMVVSAIMSWFFYNFILIPYNLNFLQIVIFIGLVSLTVQAVDTVLRKVNPVLFNSFGVFLVLVIANCVIIAVPLIVANNNYNIFETFMLALGAGGGFLLALYLMSSVSERMQLANIPPTFKGLPIAFIVAGQFAMAFLGFSGLQIF
;
A
#
# COMPACT_ATOMS: atom_id res chain seq x y z
N MET A 1 20.42 -1.14 28.06
CA MET A 1 19.78 0.18 28.04
C MET A 1 20.32 0.95 26.84
N MET A 2 19.77 0.68 25.65
CA MET A 2 20.20 1.31 24.40
C MET A 2 19.28 2.53 24.21
N THR A 3 19.87 3.72 24.29
CA THR A 3 19.16 4.99 24.47
C THR A 3 18.27 5.31 23.26
N LEU A 4 17.08 5.87 23.54
CA LEU A 4 16.03 6.30 22.60
C LEU A 4 16.55 7.15 21.41
N LYS A 5 17.73 7.75 21.55
CA LYS A 5 18.41 8.59 20.55
C LYS A 5 18.89 7.79 19.33
N ASN A 6 19.34 6.55 19.53
CA ASN A 6 19.84 5.71 18.43
C ASN A 6 18.70 5.14 17.58
N SER A 7 17.54 4.85 18.17
CA SER A 7 16.34 4.42 17.43
C SER A 7 15.84 5.52 16.48
N LYS A 8 15.84 6.79 16.90
CA LYS A 8 15.51 7.91 16.01
C LYS A 8 16.52 8.07 14.88
N LEU A 9 17.81 7.84 15.14
CA LEU A 9 18.86 7.92 14.13
C LEU A 9 18.74 6.81 13.09
N VAL A 10 18.39 5.58 13.50
CA VAL A 10 18.15 4.46 12.57
C VAL A 10 16.87 4.67 11.76
N VAL A 11 15.81 5.23 12.36
CA VAL A 11 14.58 5.58 11.63
C VAL A 11 14.82 6.73 10.66
N LEU A 12 15.61 7.75 11.02
CA LEU A 12 16.01 8.83 10.11
C LEU A 12 16.95 8.35 9.00
N ALA A 13 17.87 7.43 9.30
CA ALA A 13 18.78 6.85 8.30
C ALA A 13 18.04 5.94 7.32
N LEU A 14 17.04 5.18 7.79
CA LEU A 14 16.12 4.43 6.93
C LEU A 14 15.25 5.38 6.09
N LEU A 15 14.71 6.46 6.67
CA LEU A 15 13.99 7.48 5.90
C LEU A 15 14.88 8.18 4.85
N ALA A 16 16.15 8.43 5.18
CA ALA A 16 17.10 9.06 4.27
C ALA A 16 17.54 8.14 3.12
N LEU A 17 17.76 6.83 3.40
CA LEU A 17 18.04 5.84 2.35
C LEU A 17 16.83 5.58 1.43
N PHE A 18 15.61 5.85 1.91
CA PHE A 18 14.37 5.74 1.13
C PHE A 18 14.08 6.99 0.26
N LEU A 19 14.71 8.14 0.56
CA LEU A 19 14.53 9.40 -0.17
C LEU A 19 15.52 9.59 -1.32
N THR A 20 16.59 8.81 -1.40
CA THR A 20 17.62 8.94 -2.45
C THR A 20 17.17 8.61 -3.89
N PRO A 21 16.14 7.79 -4.18
CA PRO A 21 15.66 7.64 -5.56
C PRO A 21 14.86 8.86 -6.04
N LEU A 22 14.47 9.77 -5.13
CA LEU A 22 13.58 10.89 -5.44
C LEU A 22 14.31 12.07 -6.12
N LEU A 23 15.64 12.06 -6.13
CA LEU A 23 16.49 13.10 -6.71
C LEU A 23 17.07 12.73 -8.09
N ALA A 24 16.68 11.59 -8.65
CA ALA A 24 17.20 11.09 -9.93
C ALA A 24 16.10 10.97 -11.00
N GLN A 25 15.39 12.07 -11.29
CA GLN A 25 14.57 12.28 -12.50
C GLN A 25 14.60 13.79 -12.77
N ALA A 26 14.90 14.35 -13.95
CA ALA A 26 15.31 13.85 -15.25
C ALA A 26 15.92 15.06 -16.00
N GLU A 27 17.06 14.92 -16.67
CA GLU A 27 17.51 15.87 -17.71
C GLU A 27 16.95 15.36 -19.05
N GLY A 28 15.89 16.00 -19.53
CA GLY A 28 15.28 15.71 -20.82
C GLY A 28 14.28 16.79 -21.21
N LEU A 29 13.96 16.85 -22.51
CA LEU A 29 13.11 17.86 -23.21
C LEU A 29 11.72 18.15 -22.58
N ILE A 30 11.30 17.36 -21.58
CA ILE A 30 9.97 17.45 -20.95
C ILE A 30 10.17 17.81 -19.48
N ALA A 31 9.82 19.04 -19.11
CA ALA A 31 10.00 19.60 -17.78
C ALA A 31 8.95 19.12 -16.76
N GLY A 32 7.81 18.59 -17.22
CA GLY A 32 6.80 18.02 -16.33
C GLY A 32 5.58 17.48 -17.07
N GLN A 33 4.92 16.47 -16.48
CA GLN A 33 3.72 15.84 -17.03
C GLN A 33 2.71 15.67 -15.90
N LYS A 34 1.46 16.07 -16.11
CA LYS A 34 0.39 16.00 -15.09
C LYS A 34 -0.93 15.59 -15.73
N PHE A 35 -1.66 14.70 -15.05
CA PHE A 35 -3.08 14.51 -15.33
C PHE A 35 -3.87 15.71 -14.80
N LYS A 36 -4.83 16.21 -15.59
CA LYS A 36 -5.76 17.26 -15.18
C LYS A 36 -7.20 16.73 -15.31
N GLY A 37 -7.68 16.12 -14.24
CA GLY A 37 -8.98 15.43 -14.25
C GLY A 37 -8.93 14.10 -15.03
N ASP A 38 -10.11 13.58 -15.37
CA ASP A 38 -10.28 12.21 -15.87
C ASP A 38 -10.09 12.09 -17.39
N LYS A 39 -9.87 13.21 -18.11
CA LYS A 39 -9.84 13.26 -19.59
C LYS A 39 -8.71 14.12 -20.18
N GLU A 40 -7.82 14.68 -19.36
CA GLU A 40 -6.79 15.62 -19.84
C GLU A 40 -5.39 15.20 -19.33
N ILE A 41 -4.42 15.16 -20.24
CA ILE A 41 -3.00 15.08 -19.92
C ILE A 41 -2.35 16.41 -20.30
N VAL A 42 -1.71 17.06 -19.33
CA VAL A 42 -0.96 18.29 -19.53
C VAL A 42 0.53 17.97 -19.55
N VAL A 43 1.20 18.32 -20.65
CA VAL A 43 2.63 18.14 -20.86
C VAL A 43 3.29 19.52 -20.91
N THR A 44 4.33 19.71 -20.10
CA THR A 44 5.15 20.92 -20.10
C THR A 44 6.51 20.62 -20.72
N PHE A 45 6.83 21.30 -21.82
CA PHE A 45 8.09 21.18 -22.53
C PHE A 45 9.12 22.16 -21.98
N ALA A 46 10.40 21.77 -22.02
CA ALA A 46 11.52 22.63 -21.60
C ALA A 46 11.80 23.76 -22.60
N ASP A 47 11.63 23.47 -23.90
CA ASP A 47 11.81 24.38 -25.03
C ASP A 47 10.48 24.59 -25.79
N PRO A 48 10.28 25.74 -26.46
CA PRO A 48 9.09 25.98 -27.27
C PRO A 48 9.01 25.01 -28.47
N VAL A 49 7.85 24.37 -28.65
CA VAL A 49 7.62 23.34 -29.68
C VAL A 49 6.66 23.84 -30.77
N ASP A 50 6.84 23.37 -31.99
CA ASP A 50 6.02 23.74 -33.15
C ASP A 50 4.53 23.33 -33.01
N LYS A 51 3.64 24.33 -33.14
CA LYS A 51 2.18 24.19 -33.06
C LYS A 51 1.61 23.15 -34.04
N ALA A 52 2.13 23.11 -35.27
CA ALA A 52 1.64 22.21 -36.33
C ALA A 52 1.90 20.72 -36.06
N VAL A 53 2.92 20.39 -35.27
CA VAL A 53 3.26 18.99 -34.93
C VAL A 53 2.48 18.53 -33.71
N VAL A 54 2.24 19.43 -32.76
CA VAL A 54 1.54 19.15 -31.50
C VAL A 54 0.02 19.04 -31.67
N GLU A 55 -0.58 19.81 -32.58
CA GLU A 55 -2.04 19.78 -32.85
C GLU A 55 -2.48 18.60 -33.73
N ASN A 56 -1.52 17.91 -34.38
CA ASN A 56 -1.84 16.76 -35.22
C ASN A 56 -2.02 15.49 -34.38
N VAL A 57 -3.27 15.11 -34.18
CA VAL A 57 -3.72 13.93 -33.41
C VAL A 57 -3.09 12.62 -33.92
N ALA A 58 -2.73 12.53 -35.20
CA ALA A 58 -2.13 11.33 -35.81
C ALA A 58 -0.67 11.06 -35.38
N ASN A 59 0.00 12.06 -34.80
CA ASN A 59 1.39 11.95 -34.36
C ASN A 59 1.56 11.32 -32.97
N TYR A 60 0.45 11.12 -32.26
CA TYR A 60 0.43 10.57 -30.92
C TYR A 60 -0.01 9.11 -30.95
N THR A 61 0.75 8.25 -30.27
CA THR A 61 0.32 6.87 -29.97
C THR A 61 0.40 6.68 -28.47
N ILE A 62 -0.76 6.51 -27.84
CA ILE A 62 -0.91 6.45 -26.39
C ILE A 62 -1.50 5.11 -26.01
N TYR A 63 -0.84 4.44 -25.07
CA TYR A 63 -1.28 3.16 -24.53
C TYR A 63 -0.98 3.09 -23.03
N GLU A 64 -1.67 2.18 -22.35
CA GLU A 64 -1.43 1.87 -20.94
C GLU A 64 -0.24 0.89 -20.85
N GLU A 65 0.70 1.12 -19.94
CA GLU A 65 1.90 0.27 -19.78
C GLU A 65 1.62 -1.25 -19.63
N PRO A 66 0.56 -1.70 -18.93
CA PRO A 66 0.22 -3.13 -18.88
C PRO A 66 -0.42 -3.68 -20.17
N ASP A 67 -1.05 -2.82 -20.99
CA ASP A 67 -1.84 -3.21 -22.17
C ASP A 67 -1.42 -2.40 -23.42
N PRO A 68 -0.25 -2.69 -24.01
CA PRO A 68 0.28 -1.95 -25.16
C PRO A 68 -0.56 -2.08 -26.45
N ASP A 69 -1.46 -3.06 -26.49
CA ASP A 69 -2.35 -3.33 -27.63
C ASP A 69 -3.59 -2.43 -27.65
N ILE A 70 -3.98 -1.85 -26.50
CA ILE A 70 -5.13 -0.96 -26.38
C ILE A 70 -4.68 0.49 -26.58
N ARG A 71 -4.98 1.03 -27.76
CA ARG A 71 -4.64 2.41 -28.12
C ARG A 71 -5.75 3.37 -27.72
N LEU A 72 -5.41 4.37 -26.91
CA LEU A 72 -6.32 5.43 -26.51
C LEU A 72 -6.45 6.48 -27.62
N VAL A 73 -7.68 6.84 -27.96
CA VAL A 73 -7.97 7.82 -29.01
C VAL A 73 -8.03 9.22 -28.42
N LEU A 74 -7.15 10.09 -28.91
CA LEU A 74 -7.15 11.52 -28.61
C LEU A 74 -8.25 12.25 -29.39
N GLU A 75 -8.94 13.18 -28.73
CA GLU A 75 -10.00 13.98 -29.34
C GLU A 75 -9.46 15.33 -29.82
N THR A 76 -8.68 16.02 -29.00
CA THR A 76 -8.02 17.28 -29.38
C THR A 76 -6.69 17.45 -28.63
N ALA A 77 -5.71 18.08 -29.27
CA ALA A 77 -4.45 18.51 -28.66
C ALA A 77 -4.34 20.02 -28.85
N THR A 78 -4.18 20.77 -27.75
CA THR A 78 -4.08 22.24 -27.78
C THR A 78 -2.77 22.68 -27.17
N LEU A 79 -2.09 23.64 -27.81
CA LEU A 79 -0.86 24.24 -27.29
C LEU A 79 -1.16 25.65 -26.77
N SER A 80 -0.71 25.97 -25.56
CA SER A 80 -0.79 27.31 -25.00
C SER A 80 0.02 28.32 -25.84
N GLU A 81 -0.37 29.60 -25.84
CA GLU A 81 0.22 30.65 -26.67
C GLU A 81 1.75 30.81 -26.46
N ASP A 82 2.24 30.44 -25.27
CA ASP A 82 3.66 30.43 -24.89
C ASP A 82 4.50 29.29 -25.53
N GLY A 83 3.88 28.35 -26.24
CA GLY A 83 4.57 27.25 -26.94
C GLY A 83 5.15 26.16 -26.04
N LYS A 84 4.91 26.24 -24.71
CA LYS A 84 5.56 25.39 -23.68
C LYS A 84 4.63 24.39 -23.00
N VAL A 85 3.31 24.52 -23.13
CA VAL A 85 2.33 23.66 -22.44
C VAL A 85 1.34 23.11 -23.46
N ALA A 86 1.28 21.78 -23.59
CA ALA A 86 0.30 21.07 -24.40
C ALA A 86 -0.73 20.36 -23.51
N SER A 87 -2.01 20.58 -23.80
CA SER A 87 -3.14 19.87 -23.21
C SER A 87 -3.71 18.88 -24.22
N LEU A 88 -3.64 17.60 -23.87
CA LEU A 88 -4.15 16.47 -24.63
C LEU A 88 -5.49 16.03 -24.04
N PHE A 89 -6.57 16.10 -24.82
CA PHE A 89 -7.92 15.69 -24.42
C PHE A 89 -8.28 14.32 -25.00
N PHE A 90 -8.83 13.44 -24.16
CA PHE A 90 -9.19 12.07 -24.51
C PHE A 90 -10.70 11.89 -24.57
N LYS A 91 -11.14 11.05 -25.52
CA LYS A 91 -12.55 10.73 -25.74
C LYS A 91 -13.14 9.95 -24.55
N ASP A 92 -12.39 8.95 -24.09
CA ASP A 92 -12.75 8.07 -22.97
C ASP A 92 -12.06 8.53 -21.68
N ALA A 93 -12.64 8.18 -20.53
CA ALA A 93 -12.04 8.48 -19.23
C ALA A 93 -10.72 7.69 -19.06
N LEU A 94 -9.64 8.40 -18.76
CA LEU A 94 -8.31 7.84 -18.53
C LEU A 94 -8.28 7.09 -17.20
N ASN A 95 -7.70 5.90 -17.20
CA ASN A 95 -7.45 5.18 -15.95
C ASN A 95 -6.25 5.79 -15.21
N THR A 96 -6.50 6.79 -14.36
CA THR A 96 -5.43 7.50 -13.66
C THR A 96 -4.62 6.65 -12.66
N ALA A 97 -5.01 5.38 -12.45
CA ALA A 97 -4.24 4.41 -11.66
C ALA A 97 -3.11 3.73 -12.45
N MET A 98 -3.08 3.85 -13.77
CA MET A 98 -2.10 3.17 -14.64
C MET A 98 -1.18 4.17 -15.33
N THR A 99 0.08 3.77 -15.55
CA THR A 99 1.05 4.58 -16.30
C THR A 99 0.64 4.63 -17.76
N HIS A 100 0.50 5.83 -18.30
CA HIS A 100 0.22 6.04 -19.71
C HIS A 100 1.54 6.33 -20.44
N VAL A 101 1.84 5.56 -21.47
CA VAL A 101 2.99 5.81 -22.34
C VAL A 101 2.51 6.61 -23.54
N VAL A 102 3.04 7.81 -23.69
CA VAL A 102 2.75 8.69 -24.82
C VAL A 102 3.95 8.68 -25.75
N ASN A 103 3.78 8.15 -26.96
CA ASN A 103 4.75 8.25 -28.03
C ASN A 103 4.35 9.39 -28.95
N VAL A 104 5.27 10.32 -29.19
CA VAL A 104 5.07 11.44 -30.12
C VAL A 104 6.10 11.37 -31.22
N LYS A 105 5.66 11.42 -32.47
CA LYS A 105 6.55 11.48 -33.64
C LYS A 105 6.82 12.93 -34.04
N GLY A 106 8.08 13.26 -34.31
CA GLY A 106 8.47 14.53 -34.95
C GLY A 106 8.64 15.74 -34.02
N LEU A 107 8.74 15.55 -32.70
CA LEU A 107 8.94 16.66 -31.76
C LEU A 107 10.40 17.17 -31.87
N ALA A 108 10.59 18.46 -32.18
CA ALA A 108 11.90 19.13 -32.24
C ALA A 108 12.98 18.41 -33.09
N GLY A 109 12.58 17.77 -34.19
CA GLY A 109 13.50 17.07 -35.10
C GLY A 109 13.90 15.65 -34.68
N ILE A 110 13.26 15.09 -33.64
CA ILE A 110 13.46 13.71 -33.17
C ILE A 110 12.37 12.80 -33.75
N GLU A 111 12.76 11.66 -34.33
CA GLU A 111 11.83 10.74 -35.03
C GLU A 111 10.73 10.16 -34.13
N SER A 112 11.02 9.89 -32.85
CA SER A 112 10.03 9.46 -31.85
C SER A 112 10.50 9.77 -30.43
N THR A 113 9.74 10.59 -29.71
CA THR A 113 9.94 10.84 -28.28
C THR A 113 8.87 10.13 -27.46
N THR A 114 9.29 9.21 -26.61
CA THR A 114 8.41 8.49 -25.68
C THR A 114 8.49 9.11 -24.29
N PHE A 115 7.34 9.45 -23.71
CA PHE A 115 7.26 9.89 -22.32
C PHE A 115 6.17 9.15 -21.54
N LYS A 116 6.49 8.84 -20.28
CA LYS A 116 5.59 8.12 -19.37
C LYS A 116 4.92 9.11 -18.44
N VAL A 117 3.61 9.26 -18.58
CA VAL A 117 2.79 10.09 -17.68
C VAL A 117 2.26 9.18 -16.58
N SER A 118 2.79 9.33 -15.37
CA SER A 118 2.26 8.69 -14.16
C SER A 118 1.81 9.74 -13.15
N LYS A 119 0.74 9.45 -12.40
CA LYS A 119 0.32 10.24 -11.21
C LYS A 119 1.52 10.34 -10.24
N SER A 120 1.57 11.39 -9.41
CA SER A 120 2.63 11.53 -8.40
C SER A 120 2.78 10.22 -7.63
N TYR A 121 3.93 9.55 -7.79
CA TYR A 121 4.19 8.21 -7.25
C TYR A 121 3.91 8.13 -5.74
N LEU A 122 4.18 9.23 -5.03
CA LEU A 122 3.90 9.37 -3.60
C LEU A 122 2.39 9.36 -3.28
N GLY A 123 1.57 10.01 -4.11
CA GLY A 123 0.11 10.01 -3.96
C GLY A 123 -0.49 8.62 -4.17
N TYR A 124 0.01 7.88 -5.17
CA TYR A 124 -0.37 6.49 -5.42
C TYR A 124 -0.01 5.57 -4.22
N LEU A 125 1.22 5.67 -3.73
CA LEU A 125 1.68 4.95 -2.54
C LEU A 125 0.83 5.25 -1.29
N PHE A 126 0.47 6.52 -1.09
CA PHE A 126 -0.41 6.91 0.01
C PHE A 126 -1.83 6.38 -0.18
N GLY A 127 -2.33 6.34 -1.41
CA GLY A 127 -3.60 5.71 -1.78
C GLY A 127 -3.64 4.23 -1.39
N ILE A 128 -2.58 3.46 -1.70
CA ILE A 128 -2.45 2.06 -1.28
C ILE A 128 -2.51 1.93 0.25
N MET A 129 -1.77 2.78 0.95
CA MET A 129 -1.73 2.75 2.41
C MET A 129 -3.11 3.01 3.03
N ILE A 130 -3.80 4.06 2.60
CA ILE A 130 -5.14 4.39 3.14
C ILE A 130 -6.16 3.35 2.73
N SER A 131 -6.07 2.84 1.49
CA SER A 131 -6.93 1.75 1.03
C SER A 131 -6.77 0.50 1.89
N ALA A 132 -5.54 0.07 2.17
CA ALA A 132 -5.29 -1.08 3.04
C ALA A 132 -5.70 -0.85 4.51
N LEU A 133 -5.59 0.40 4.99
CA LEU A 133 -5.90 0.76 6.38
C LEU A 133 -7.42 0.82 6.64
N LEU A 134 -8.19 1.43 5.73
CA LEU A 134 -9.61 1.72 5.92
C LEU A 134 -10.52 0.97 4.95
N ILE A 135 -10.29 1.08 3.64
CA ILE A 135 -11.21 0.61 2.60
C ILE A 135 -11.24 -0.92 2.56
N ASN A 136 -10.07 -1.52 2.37
CA ASN A 136 -9.83 -2.94 2.28
C ASN A 136 -9.29 -3.49 3.61
N ASN A 137 -9.88 -3.06 4.73
CA ASN A 137 -9.42 -3.45 6.05
C ASN A 137 -9.45 -4.98 6.21
N PHE A 138 -8.29 -5.56 6.55
CA PHE A 138 -8.11 -7.01 6.63
C PHE A 138 -8.98 -7.68 7.69
N VAL A 139 -9.32 -6.97 8.78
CA VAL A 139 -10.09 -7.50 9.90
C VAL A 139 -11.58 -7.41 9.62
N PHE A 140 -12.06 -6.24 9.22
CA PHE A 140 -13.50 -5.96 9.11
C PHE A 140 -14.08 -6.29 7.74
N THR A 141 -13.31 -6.10 6.66
CA THR A 141 -13.79 -6.33 5.29
C THR A 141 -13.47 -7.75 4.83
N LYS A 142 -12.27 -8.25 5.15
CA LYS A 142 -11.81 -9.57 4.70
C LYS A 142 -11.88 -10.68 5.78
N TYR A 143 -12.25 -10.33 7.02
CA TYR A 143 -12.40 -11.28 8.14
C TYR A 143 -11.14 -12.08 8.51
N LEU A 144 -9.95 -11.51 8.29
CA LEU A 144 -8.68 -12.11 8.68
C LEU A 144 -8.23 -11.62 10.07
N GLY A 145 -7.56 -12.50 10.80
CA GLY A 145 -6.85 -12.16 12.04
C GLY A 145 -7.72 -12.16 13.30
N LEU A 146 -8.95 -12.67 13.18
CA LEU A 146 -9.95 -12.68 14.26
C LEU A 146 -9.47 -13.40 15.53
N CYS A 147 -8.64 -14.44 15.41
CA CYS A 147 -8.10 -15.20 16.52
C CYS A 147 -7.32 -14.33 17.53
N VAL A 148 -6.43 -13.47 17.03
CA VAL A 148 -5.66 -12.55 17.88
C VAL A 148 -6.48 -11.31 18.23
N PHE A 149 -7.34 -10.87 17.31
CA PHE A 149 -8.23 -9.73 17.50
C PHE A 149 -9.13 -9.90 18.74
N PHE A 150 -9.82 -11.03 18.89
CA PHE A 150 -10.66 -11.27 20.08
C PHE A 150 -9.85 -11.59 21.34
N GLY A 151 -8.67 -12.20 21.18
CA GLY A 151 -7.80 -12.54 22.30
C GLY A 151 -7.19 -11.32 23.01
N THR A 152 -6.82 -10.29 22.24
CA THR A 152 -6.01 -9.16 22.74
C THR A 152 -6.76 -7.83 22.84
N SER A 153 -8.04 -7.79 22.45
CA SER A 153 -8.88 -6.59 22.53
C SER A 153 -9.45 -6.30 23.93
N LYS A 154 -9.24 -7.14 24.95
CA LYS A 154 -9.88 -6.93 26.27
C LYS A 154 -9.43 -5.68 27.03
N LYS A 155 -8.21 -5.20 26.82
CA LYS A 155 -7.61 -4.04 27.52
C LYS A 155 -6.91 -3.13 26.53
N LYS A 156 -7.08 -1.80 26.66
CA LYS A 156 -6.48 -0.85 25.70
C LYS A 156 -4.95 -0.89 25.67
N SER A 157 -4.31 -1.03 26.83
CA SER A 157 -2.85 -1.11 26.94
C SER A 157 -2.28 -2.32 26.18
N THR A 158 -2.94 -3.47 26.33
CA THR A 158 -2.65 -4.73 25.64
C THR A 158 -2.90 -4.62 24.13
N ALA A 159 -4.04 -4.06 23.72
CA ALA A 159 -4.39 -3.90 22.31
C ALA A 159 -3.39 -3.00 21.55
N LYS A 160 -2.98 -1.88 22.14
CA LYS A 160 -1.99 -0.97 21.54
C LYS A 160 -0.63 -1.65 21.37
N GLY A 161 -0.16 -2.35 22.41
CA GLY A 161 1.11 -3.07 22.34
C GLY A 161 1.10 -4.14 21.25
N MET A 162 0.02 -4.92 21.19
CA MET A 162 -0.11 -6.02 20.22
C MET A 162 -0.20 -5.51 18.79
N GLY A 163 -0.99 -4.47 18.52
CA GLY A 163 -1.11 -3.92 17.17
C GLY A 163 0.20 -3.34 16.61
N VAL A 164 1.03 -2.74 17.47
CA VAL A 164 2.37 -2.26 17.06
C VAL A 164 3.28 -3.43 16.71
N VAL A 165 3.30 -4.49 17.54
CA VAL A 165 4.08 -5.70 17.26
C VAL A 165 3.64 -6.34 15.94
N PHE A 166 2.33 -6.44 15.71
CA PHE A 166 1.77 -6.95 14.45
C PHE A 166 2.19 -6.14 13.23
N THR A 167 2.16 -4.81 13.35
CA THR A 167 2.57 -3.91 12.27
C THR A 167 4.04 -4.14 11.91
N ILE A 168 4.93 -4.24 12.91
CA ILE A 168 6.35 -4.49 12.69
C ILE A 168 6.57 -5.85 12.03
N VAL A 169 5.93 -6.91 12.54
CA VAL A 169 6.04 -8.25 11.97
C VAL A 169 5.56 -8.26 10.51
N MET A 170 4.40 -7.67 10.21
CA MET A 170 3.85 -7.62 8.85
C MET A 170 4.76 -6.89 7.88
N VAL A 171 5.31 -5.73 8.28
CA VAL A 171 6.21 -4.94 7.42
C VAL A 171 7.48 -5.73 7.12
N VAL A 172 8.12 -6.29 8.15
CA VAL A 172 9.37 -7.04 7.97
C VAL A 172 9.12 -8.32 7.17
N SER A 173 8.07 -9.07 7.48
CA SER A 173 7.76 -10.31 6.77
C SER A 173 7.39 -10.05 5.30
N ALA A 174 6.61 -9.00 5.01
CA ALA A 174 6.24 -8.65 3.64
C ALA A 174 7.44 -8.24 2.79
N ILE A 175 8.36 -7.42 3.35
CA ILE A 175 9.60 -7.06 2.66
C ILE A 175 10.45 -8.30 2.40
N MET A 176 10.67 -9.14 3.42
CA MET A 176 11.46 -10.37 3.26
C MET A 176 10.84 -11.31 2.23
N SER A 177 9.52 -11.50 2.27
CA SER A 177 8.79 -12.30 1.29
C SER A 177 8.89 -11.73 -0.12
N TRP A 178 8.87 -10.41 -0.29
CA TRP A 178 9.07 -9.77 -1.60
C TRP A 178 10.46 -10.06 -2.18
N PHE A 179 11.51 -9.97 -1.35
CA PHE A 179 12.87 -10.32 -1.77
C PHE A 179 12.95 -11.79 -2.20
N PHE A 180 12.45 -12.70 -1.38
CA PHE A 180 12.46 -14.14 -1.72
C PHE A 180 11.63 -14.45 -2.97
N TYR A 181 10.47 -13.81 -3.12
CA TYR A 181 9.60 -14.01 -4.27
C TYR A 181 10.30 -13.61 -5.57
N ASN A 182 10.84 -12.38 -5.63
CA ASN A 182 11.45 -11.85 -6.84
C ASN A 182 12.80 -12.49 -7.19
N PHE A 183 13.67 -12.71 -6.20
CA PHE A 183 15.04 -13.20 -6.44
C PHE A 183 15.16 -14.72 -6.48
N ILE A 184 14.18 -15.46 -5.96
CA ILE A 184 14.25 -16.93 -5.89
C ILE A 184 13.05 -17.57 -6.62
N LEU A 185 11.81 -17.25 -6.26
CA LEU A 185 10.67 -17.99 -6.82
C LEU A 185 10.47 -17.75 -8.32
N ILE A 186 10.60 -16.50 -8.76
CA ILE A 186 10.47 -16.14 -10.18
C ILE A 186 11.57 -16.81 -11.04
N PRO A 187 12.88 -16.63 -10.76
CA PRO A 187 13.93 -17.19 -11.63
C PRO A 187 13.99 -18.72 -11.63
N TYR A 188 13.65 -19.36 -10.51
CA TYR A 188 13.62 -20.83 -10.42
C TYR A 188 12.25 -21.43 -10.78
N ASN A 189 11.26 -20.62 -11.13
CA ASN A 189 9.90 -21.02 -11.49
C ASN A 189 9.20 -21.87 -10.40
N LEU A 190 9.47 -21.58 -9.12
CA LEU A 190 9.01 -22.32 -7.95
C LEU A 190 7.73 -21.72 -7.33
N ASN A 191 6.84 -21.17 -8.15
CA ASN A 191 5.62 -20.51 -7.68
C ASN A 191 4.73 -21.42 -6.81
N PHE A 192 4.72 -22.73 -7.06
CA PHE A 192 3.94 -23.69 -6.25
C PHE A 192 4.37 -23.76 -4.77
N LEU A 193 5.62 -23.40 -4.46
CA LEU A 193 6.19 -23.48 -3.11
C LEU A 193 6.00 -22.17 -2.31
N GLN A 194 5.35 -21.17 -2.89
CA GLN A 194 5.18 -19.83 -2.28
C GLN A 194 4.61 -19.85 -0.87
N ILE A 195 3.57 -20.65 -0.62
CA ILE A 195 2.87 -20.67 0.67
C ILE A 195 3.82 -21.21 1.76
N VAL A 196 4.54 -22.30 1.46
CA VAL A 196 5.47 -22.92 2.40
C VAL A 196 6.62 -21.98 2.74
N ILE A 197 7.18 -21.31 1.73
CA ILE A 197 8.27 -20.34 1.91
C ILE A 197 7.80 -19.13 2.72
N PHE A 198 6.61 -18.58 2.42
CA PHE A 198 6.07 -17.43 3.16
C PHE A 198 5.79 -17.78 4.63
N ILE A 199 5.23 -18.95 4.93
CA ILE A 199 5.06 -19.41 6.31
C ILE A 199 6.40 -19.52 7.03
N GLY A 200 7.44 -20.06 6.36
CA GLY A 200 8.79 -20.13 6.91
C GLY A 200 9.40 -18.77 7.23
N LEU A 201 9.29 -17.80 6.31
CA LEU A 201 9.79 -16.43 6.49
C LEU A 201 9.05 -15.68 7.60
N VAL A 202 7.73 -15.85 7.67
CA VAL A 202 6.91 -15.30 8.75
C VAL A 202 7.33 -15.90 10.09
N SER A 203 7.50 -17.22 10.17
CA SER A 203 7.93 -17.91 11.40
C SER A 203 9.29 -17.40 11.89
N LEU A 204 10.25 -17.22 10.99
CA LEU A 204 11.56 -16.65 11.30
C LEU A 204 11.44 -15.22 11.85
N THR A 205 10.61 -14.38 11.21
CA THR A 205 10.38 -13.00 11.62
C THR A 205 9.73 -12.92 13.00
N VAL A 206 8.69 -13.74 13.25
CA VAL A 206 7.99 -13.77 14.54
C VAL A 206 8.90 -14.26 15.66
N GLN A 207 9.73 -15.28 15.42
CA GLN A 207 10.70 -15.77 16.40
C GLN A 207 11.75 -14.71 16.76
N ALA A 208 12.22 -13.95 15.76
CA ALA A 208 13.12 -12.83 16.01
C ALA A 208 12.45 -11.76 16.89
N VAL A 209 11.19 -11.43 16.61
CA VAL A 209 10.42 -10.48 17.41
C VAL A 209 10.13 -11.00 18.82
N ASP A 210 9.83 -12.29 19.00
CA ASP A 210 9.66 -12.93 20.32
C ASP A 210 10.89 -12.72 21.20
N THR A 211 12.07 -13.00 20.64
CA THR A 211 13.35 -12.86 21.34
C THR A 211 13.63 -11.40 21.71
N VAL A 212 13.34 -10.45 20.81
CA VAL A 212 13.48 -9.02 21.07
C VAL A 212 12.52 -8.56 22.18
N LEU A 213 11.26 -8.99 22.15
CA LEU A 213 10.26 -8.62 23.15
C LEU A 213 10.64 -9.07 24.56
N ARG A 214 11.13 -10.31 24.71
CA ARG A 214 11.62 -10.84 25.99
C ARG A 214 12.69 -9.95 26.63
N LYS A 215 13.55 -9.33 25.81
CA LYS A 215 14.67 -8.50 26.27
C LYS A 215 14.30 -7.04 26.48
N VAL A 216 13.39 -6.49 25.67
CA VAL A 216 13.03 -5.05 25.71
C VAL A 216 11.93 -4.77 26.72
N ASN A 217 10.89 -5.61 26.80
CA ASN A 217 9.76 -5.37 27.69
C ASN A 217 9.16 -6.69 28.24
N PRO A 218 9.70 -7.19 29.36
CA PRO A 218 9.25 -8.46 29.95
C PRO A 218 7.81 -8.38 30.51
N VAL A 219 7.33 -7.20 30.91
CA VAL A 219 5.96 -7.00 31.39
C VAL A 219 4.95 -7.23 30.26
N LEU A 220 5.28 -6.70 29.09
CA LEU A 220 4.48 -6.86 27.88
C LEU A 220 4.53 -8.30 27.38
N PHE A 221 5.70 -8.94 27.40
CA PHE A 221 5.87 -10.37 27.10
C PHE A 221 5.02 -11.28 28.00
N ASN A 222 5.06 -11.08 29.33
CA ASN A 222 4.25 -11.86 30.27
C ASN A 222 2.74 -11.72 30.06
N SER A 223 2.30 -10.56 29.54
CA SER A 223 0.89 -10.32 29.21
C SER A 223 0.47 -10.97 27.88
N PHE A 224 1.43 -11.33 27.03
CA PHE A 224 1.22 -11.79 25.66
C PHE A 224 1.65 -13.23 25.38
N GLY A 225 2.27 -13.93 26.35
CA GLY A 225 3.03 -15.17 26.10
C GLY A 225 2.35 -16.23 25.22
N VAL A 226 1.05 -16.45 25.37
CA VAL A 226 0.29 -17.41 24.53
C VAL A 226 0.00 -16.85 23.12
N PHE A 227 -0.17 -15.54 22.99
CA PHE A 227 -0.52 -14.91 21.72
C PHE A 227 0.64 -14.76 20.76
N LEU A 228 1.89 -14.75 21.25
CA LEU A 228 3.10 -14.66 20.39
C LEU A 228 3.23 -15.86 19.45
N VAL A 229 2.91 -17.06 19.92
CA VAL A 229 2.85 -18.27 19.07
C VAL A 229 1.69 -18.19 18.07
N LEU A 230 0.56 -17.61 18.49
CA LEU A 230 -0.62 -17.41 17.64
C LEU A 230 -0.38 -16.39 16.50
N VAL A 231 0.66 -15.57 16.59
CA VAL A 231 1.06 -14.64 15.51
C VAL A 231 1.54 -15.41 14.29
N ILE A 232 2.31 -16.49 14.48
CA ILE A 232 2.88 -17.28 13.37
C ILE A 232 1.77 -17.85 12.48
N ALA A 233 0.68 -18.31 13.10
CA ALA A 233 -0.47 -18.89 12.40
C ALA A 233 -1.57 -17.87 12.10
N ASN A 234 -1.28 -16.56 12.19
CA ASN A 234 -2.28 -15.55 11.92
C ASN A 234 -2.50 -15.38 10.41
N CYS A 235 -3.75 -15.47 9.98
CA CYS A 235 -4.09 -15.40 8.56
C CYS A 235 -3.83 -14.01 7.93
N VAL A 236 -3.87 -12.90 8.68
CA VAL A 236 -3.50 -11.57 8.14
C VAL A 236 -2.03 -11.55 7.74
N ILE A 237 -1.16 -12.12 8.58
CA ILE A 237 0.29 -12.04 8.40
C ILE A 237 0.73 -12.85 7.17
N ILE A 238 0.06 -13.97 6.88
CA ILE A 238 0.33 -14.77 5.67
C ILE A 238 -0.33 -14.12 4.43
N ALA A 239 -1.51 -13.51 4.58
CA ALA A 239 -2.24 -12.93 3.46
C ALA A 239 -1.53 -11.72 2.83
N VAL A 240 -0.85 -10.88 3.61
CA VAL A 240 -0.15 -9.70 3.08
C VAL A 240 0.94 -10.07 2.07
N PRO A 241 1.93 -10.93 2.38
CA PRO A 241 2.89 -11.46 1.41
C PRO A 241 2.25 -12.09 0.17
N LEU A 242 1.14 -12.82 0.36
CA LEU A 242 0.46 -13.48 -0.75
C LEU A 242 -0.21 -12.48 -1.70
N ILE A 243 -0.79 -11.40 -1.18
CA ILE A 243 -1.35 -10.31 -1.99
C ILE A 243 -0.23 -9.57 -2.74
N VAL A 244 0.90 -9.34 -2.08
CA VAL A 244 2.08 -8.72 -2.69
C VAL A 244 2.58 -9.54 -3.88
N ALA A 245 2.67 -10.86 -3.72
CA ALA A 245 3.07 -11.77 -4.79
C ALA A 245 2.04 -11.80 -5.94
N ASN A 246 0.75 -11.92 -5.63
CA ASN A 246 -0.30 -11.97 -6.66
C ASN A 246 -0.41 -10.66 -7.47
N ASN A 247 -0.22 -9.51 -6.83
CA ASN A 247 -0.32 -8.21 -7.48
C ASN A 247 1.02 -7.73 -8.09
N ASN A 248 2.09 -8.50 -7.96
CA ASN A 248 3.45 -8.15 -8.42
C ASN A 248 3.89 -6.74 -7.97
N TYR A 249 3.60 -6.38 -6.72
CA TYR A 249 3.93 -5.05 -6.21
C TYR A 249 5.44 -4.81 -6.16
N ASN A 250 5.86 -3.56 -6.30
CA ASN A 250 7.23 -3.13 -6.09
C ASN A 250 7.55 -3.07 -4.57
N ILE A 251 8.82 -2.87 -4.20
CA ILE A 251 9.24 -2.84 -2.79
C ILE A 251 8.58 -1.71 -2.00
N PHE A 252 8.43 -0.53 -2.60
CA PHE A 252 7.79 0.63 -1.93
C PHE A 252 6.28 0.43 -1.77
N GLU A 253 5.62 -0.15 -2.78
CA GLU A 253 4.20 -0.51 -2.72
C GLU A 253 3.95 -1.59 -1.67
N THR A 254 4.82 -2.60 -1.61
CA THR A 254 4.82 -3.65 -0.60
C THR A 254 4.94 -3.07 0.81
N PHE A 255 5.87 -2.14 1.01
CA PHE A 255 6.05 -1.47 2.29
C PHE A 255 4.79 -0.70 2.71
N MET A 256 4.22 0.09 1.81
CA MET A 256 3.03 0.90 2.09
C MET A 256 1.78 0.05 2.33
N LEU A 257 1.63 -1.04 1.57
CA LEU A 257 0.56 -2.02 1.78
C LEU A 257 0.69 -2.69 3.15
N ALA A 258 1.90 -3.16 3.51
CA ALA A 258 2.13 -3.84 4.78
C ALA A 258 1.97 -2.88 5.98
N LEU A 259 2.38 -1.62 5.83
CA LEU A 259 2.18 -0.57 6.82
C LEU A 259 0.70 -0.23 6.98
N GLY A 260 -0.05 -0.12 5.87
CA GLY A 260 -1.50 0.09 5.87
C GLY A 260 -2.25 -1.08 6.48
N ALA A 261 -1.88 -2.32 6.14
CA ALA A 261 -2.47 -3.54 6.72
C ALA A 261 -2.23 -3.65 8.23
N GLY A 262 -0.99 -3.39 8.67
CA GLY A 262 -0.63 -3.36 10.09
C GLY A 262 -1.32 -2.25 10.85
N GLY A 263 -1.33 -1.03 10.29
CA GLY A 263 -2.06 0.11 10.83
C GLY A 263 -3.56 -0.14 10.93
N GLY A 264 -4.16 -0.78 9.92
CA GLY A 264 -5.57 -1.17 9.90
C GLY A 264 -5.90 -2.19 10.98
N PHE A 265 -5.01 -3.16 11.21
CA PHE A 265 -5.13 -4.14 12.30
C PHE A 265 -5.01 -3.48 13.69
N LEU A 266 -4.05 -2.58 13.86
CA LEU A 266 -3.87 -1.78 15.09
C LEU A 266 -5.12 -0.93 15.38
N LEU A 267 -5.65 -0.26 14.36
CA LEU A 267 -6.87 0.54 14.46
C LEU A 267 -8.06 -0.33 14.88
N ALA A 268 -8.25 -1.48 14.21
CA ALA A 268 -9.32 -2.41 14.55
C ALA A 268 -9.22 -2.88 16.01
N LEU A 269 -8.04 -3.30 16.45
CA LEU A 269 -7.78 -3.71 17.84
C LEU A 269 -8.10 -2.60 18.85
N TYR A 270 -7.68 -1.36 18.54
CA TYR A 270 -7.90 -0.22 19.42
C TYR A 270 -9.38 0.15 19.55
N LEU A 271 -10.13 0.12 18.44
CA LEU A 271 -11.57 0.35 18.42
C LEU A 271 -12.31 -0.73 19.22
N MET A 272 -11.99 -2.00 18.96
CA MET A 272 -12.61 -3.12 19.67
C MET A 272 -12.31 -3.08 21.16
N SER A 273 -11.09 -2.69 21.54
CA SER A 273 -10.73 -2.57 22.94
C SER A 273 -11.44 -1.44 23.66
N SER A 274 -11.66 -0.33 22.96
CA SER A 274 -12.43 0.79 23.48
C SER A 274 -13.89 0.41 23.75
N VAL A 275 -14.51 -0.38 22.87
CA VAL A 275 -15.87 -0.88 23.09
C VAL A 275 -15.89 -1.98 24.15
N SER A 276 -14.90 -2.87 24.17
CA SER A 276 -14.81 -3.97 25.14
C SER A 276 -14.73 -3.48 26.59
N GLU A 277 -14.01 -2.38 26.86
CA GLU A 277 -13.99 -1.77 28.19
C GLU A 277 -15.36 -1.19 28.59
N ARG A 278 -16.09 -0.57 27.64
CA ARG A 278 -17.44 -0.05 27.91
C ARG A 278 -18.45 -1.17 28.13
N MET A 279 -18.32 -2.27 27.40
CA MET A 279 -19.20 -3.43 27.52
C MET A 279 -19.09 -4.12 28.88
N GLN A 280 -17.94 -4.04 29.54
CA GLN A 280 -17.77 -4.59 30.90
C GLN A 280 -18.63 -3.87 31.94
N LEU A 281 -18.96 -2.61 31.70
CA LEU A 281 -19.82 -1.79 32.57
C LEU A 281 -21.31 -1.86 32.15
N ALA A 282 -21.59 -2.39 30.96
CA ALA A 282 -22.95 -2.47 30.43
C ALA A 282 -23.72 -3.65 31.03
N ASN A 283 -25.04 -3.49 31.16
CA ASN A 283 -25.91 -4.56 31.63
C ASN A 283 -26.20 -5.54 30.48
N ILE A 284 -25.33 -6.54 30.32
CA ILE A 284 -25.45 -7.59 29.28
C ILE A 284 -26.01 -8.86 29.93
N PRO A 285 -27.01 -9.53 29.32
CA PRO A 285 -27.51 -10.82 29.79
C PRO A 285 -26.37 -11.84 29.98
N PRO A 286 -26.38 -12.67 31.04
CA PRO A 286 -25.28 -13.59 31.35
C PRO A 286 -24.85 -14.48 30.18
N THR A 287 -25.81 -14.96 29.38
CA THR A 287 -25.58 -15.83 28.21
C THR A 287 -24.78 -15.17 27.10
N PHE A 288 -24.86 -13.84 26.97
CA PHE A 288 -24.15 -13.08 25.92
C PHE A 288 -22.81 -12.52 26.38
N LYS A 289 -22.45 -12.62 27.67
CA LYS A 289 -21.20 -12.04 28.19
C LYS A 289 -19.97 -12.70 27.56
N GLY A 290 -18.97 -11.89 27.23
CA GLY A 290 -17.69 -12.34 26.70
C GLY A 290 -17.65 -12.39 25.17
N LEU A 291 -17.32 -13.55 24.60
CA LEU A 291 -17.16 -13.74 23.15
C LEU A 291 -18.43 -13.50 22.33
N PRO A 292 -19.63 -13.98 22.73
CA PRO A 292 -20.83 -13.83 21.90
C PRO A 292 -21.16 -12.36 21.56
N ILE A 293 -21.17 -11.48 22.57
CA ILE A 293 -21.38 -10.05 22.35
C ILE A 293 -20.23 -9.40 21.58
N ALA A 294 -18.99 -9.89 21.73
CA ALA A 294 -17.85 -9.39 20.98
C ALA A 294 -18.00 -9.64 19.48
N PHE A 295 -18.55 -10.80 19.08
CA PHE A 295 -18.88 -11.09 17.68
C PHE A 295 -19.97 -10.18 17.13
N ILE A 296 -21.02 -9.89 17.91
CA ILE A 296 -22.08 -8.96 17.51
C ILE A 296 -21.50 -7.56 17.24
N VAL A 297 -20.68 -7.06 18.16
CA VAL A 297 -20.01 -5.75 18.01
C VAL A 297 -19.03 -5.74 16.83
N ALA A 298 -18.27 -6.81 16.63
CA ALA A 298 -17.39 -6.93 15.46
C ALA A 298 -18.18 -6.90 14.15
N GLY A 299 -19.37 -7.52 14.10
CA GLY A 299 -20.29 -7.42 12.97
C GLY A 299 -20.81 -6.00 12.74
N GLN A 300 -21.12 -5.26 13.81
CA GLN A 300 -21.49 -3.85 13.70
C GLN A 300 -20.35 -2.98 13.15
N PHE A 301 -19.11 -3.24 13.59
CA PHE A 301 -17.93 -2.61 13.01
C PHE A 301 -17.76 -2.97 11.53
N ALA A 302 -17.94 -4.23 11.15
CA ALA A 302 -17.87 -4.65 9.74
C ALA A 302 -18.89 -3.88 8.88
N MET A 303 -20.14 -3.74 9.35
CA MET A 303 -21.15 -2.94 8.66
C MET A 303 -20.77 -1.46 8.54
N ALA A 304 -20.18 -0.87 9.59
CA ALA A 304 -19.69 0.52 9.54
C ALA A 304 -18.53 0.69 8.54
N PHE A 305 -17.60 -0.27 8.49
CA PHE A 305 -16.45 -0.22 7.59
C PHE A 305 -16.81 -0.49 6.13
N LEU A 306 -17.86 -1.28 5.86
CA LEU A 306 -18.41 -1.44 4.51
C LEU A 306 -18.83 -0.12 3.87
N GLY A 307 -19.22 0.88 4.67
CA GLY A 307 -19.50 2.24 4.19
C GLY A 307 -18.30 2.92 3.50
N PHE A 308 -17.07 2.52 3.82
CA PHE A 308 -15.86 3.02 3.16
C PHE A 308 -15.51 2.27 1.87
N SER A 309 -16.19 1.17 1.54
CA SER A 309 -15.87 0.35 0.35
C SER A 309 -16.09 1.10 -0.97
N GLY A 310 -16.91 2.16 -0.98
CA GLY A 310 -17.13 3.02 -2.16
C GLY A 310 -16.18 4.21 -2.25
N LEU A 311 -15.26 4.38 -1.29
CA LEU A 311 -14.33 5.50 -1.29
C LEU A 311 -13.22 5.26 -2.32
N GLN A 312 -13.34 5.87 -3.49
CA GLN A 312 -12.25 5.95 -4.45
C GLN A 312 -11.32 7.09 -4.03
N ILE A 313 -10.25 6.73 -3.35
CA ILE A 313 -9.14 7.65 -3.13
C ILE A 313 -8.29 7.51 -4.39
N PHE A 314 -8.61 8.37 -5.36
CA PHE A 314 -7.96 8.58 -6.67
C PHE A 314 -8.61 7.96 -7.90
#